data_AF-A0A2V7LDA7-F1
#
_entry.id   AF-A0A2V7LDA7-F1
#
_cell.length_a   1.000
_cell.length_b   1.000
_cell.length_c   1.000
_cell.angle_alpha   90.00
_cell.angle_beta   90.00
_cell.angle_gamma   90.00
#
_symmetry.space_group_name_H-M   'P 1'
#
loop_
_entity.id
_entity.type
_entity.pdbx_description
1 polymer ?
#
loop_
_entity_poly.entity_id
_entity_poly.type
_entity_poly.pdbx_seq_one_letter_code
_entity_poly.pdbx_strand_id
1 'polypeptide(L)'
;MSAPARDRTAPTDLREHLGVETPEHVELHFELAGVGSRAAAALLDTALVMGGMVLIALVSGALVESAAALGRWALAVLILAYVFSFFGYFALFEALNGGRTPGKKALGIRVVMETGHAVTPTAAVVRNLVRLMDCFFPLLPVLPGFLMVLLHRRHQRPGDLAAGTIVVRDRPTDWTLGPATATTDEPLEAGPPDLSDAEFQLLDQFLAREGELDPAVQARMASDLVRRFQERVPRRARDTSASLTALHSEEQRKRRGRFATRAQAGAIGRTTVTAERFVAHKREGWEAFRVAAKRVERAGVGMLPPGEIPAFATRYREVAADLARARTYGVDAPVIEYLERIVSAGHNALYRARGRRRAPIGRYVLQDLPAAVVQSWRYVGAAFVLFAVPAIIGYGVIRARPDRAAELLPPVLVSRAEQAAERQARGVGYAESPKEDLPVIASAIISNNVMIAFWAFAGGILLGLPTVWVLVKNGLALGLGFGVFVNHHAGGYLATFIAGHGVLELTAIFIAGGAGFRVAGAVLVPGDRTRRDTLVLEGRVAARMIGAVVCLLTVAGAIEGLLSASDAPPAYKFAVSAASVLLLVCYFASGWAYLRSRANAAPAAGATGATGTTSH
;
A
#
# COMPACT_ATOMS: atom_id res chain seq x y z
N MET A 1 -37.32 -26.21 10.95
CA MET A 1 -36.59 -25.00 10.50
C MET A 1 -36.04 -25.29 9.11
N SER A 2 -36.74 -24.85 8.08
CA SER A 2 -36.46 -25.17 6.68
C SER A 2 -35.38 -24.24 6.15
N ALA A 3 -34.34 -24.82 5.56
CA ALA A 3 -33.28 -24.09 4.87
C ALA A 3 -33.87 -23.32 3.66
N PRO A 4 -33.42 -22.08 3.37
CA PRO A 4 -33.88 -21.38 2.19
C PRO A 4 -33.37 -22.10 0.93
N ALA A 5 -34.27 -22.32 -0.01
CA ALA A 5 -33.98 -22.94 -1.29
C ALA A 5 -32.91 -22.12 -2.04
N ARG A 6 -31.82 -22.78 -2.44
CA ARG A 6 -30.83 -22.20 -3.34
C ARG A 6 -31.49 -21.97 -4.70
N ASP A 7 -31.66 -20.71 -5.06
CA ASP A 7 -32.02 -20.30 -6.41
C ASP A 7 -30.90 -20.72 -7.38
N ARG A 8 -31.23 -21.63 -8.31
CA ARG A 8 -30.28 -22.26 -9.24
C ARG A 8 -30.20 -21.54 -10.59
N THR A 9 -30.71 -20.31 -10.70
CA THR A 9 -30.87 -19.62 -11.99
C THR A 9 -30.02 -18.35 -12.19
N ALA A 10 -29.26 -17.91 -11.19
CA ALA A 10 -28.28 -16.85 -11.39
C ALA A 10 -27.03 -17.41 -12.11
N PRO A 11 -26.53 -16.78 -13.19
CA PRO A 11 -25.23 -17.16 -13.75
C PRO A 11 -24.20 -17.07 -12.62
N THR A 12 -23.45 -18.16 -12.41
CA THR A 12 -22.45 -18.26 -11.34
C THR A 12 -21.38 -17.18 -11.55
N ASP A 13 -21.57 -16.00 -10.97
CA ASP A 13 -20.55 -14.96 -10.95
C ASP A 13 -19.44 -15.47 -10.01
N LEU A 14 -18.38 -16.03 -10.61
CA LEU A 14 -17.19 -16.51 -9.89
C LEU A 14 -16.40 -15.37 -9.24
N ARG A 15 -16.87 -14.11 -9.35
CA ARG A 15 -16.26 -12.94 -8.74
C ARG A 15 -16.72 -12.83 -7.29
N GLU A 16 -15.75 -12.83 -6.38
CA GLU A 16 -16.03 -12.54 -4.97
C GLU A 16 -16.23 -11.04 -4.77
N HIS A 17 -17.35 -10.68 -4.14
CA HIS A 17 -17.69 -9.31 -3.79
C HIS A 17 -17.65 -9.13 -2.27
N LEU A 18 -17.13 -8.01 -1.80
CA LEU A 18 -17.24 -7.59 -0.40
C LEU A 18 -18.27 -6.46 -0.30
N GLY A 19 -19.37 -6.72 0.40
CA GLY A 19 -20.33 -5.72 0.82
C GLY A 19 -19.77 -4.89 1.97
N VAL A 20 -19.72 -3.57 1.78
CA VAL A 20 -19.39 -2.60 2.83
C VAL A 20 -20.58 -1.67 3.00
N GLU A 21 -21.19 -1.72 4.17
CA GLU A 21 -22.29 -0.82 4.51
C GLU A 21 -21.74 0.59 4.80
N THR A 22 -22.20 1.56 4.02
CA THR A 22 -21.86 2.96 4.23
C THR A 22 -22.73 3.58 5.33
N PRO A 23 -22.33 4.73 5.93
CA PRO A 23 -23.16 5.44 6.91
C PRO A 23 -24.56 5.82 6.40
N GLU A 24 -24.74 5.88 5.07
CA GLU A 24 -26.01 6.14 4.41
C GLU A 24 -26.85 4.85 4.24
N HIS A 25 -26.48 3.74 4.89
CA HIS A 25 -27.10 2.41 4.82
C HIS A 25 -27.19 1.84 3.40
N VAL A 26 -26.22 2.22 2.54
CA VAL A 26 -26.06 1.64 1.21
C VAL A 26 -24.88 0.69 1.22
N GLU A 27 -25.13 -0.57 0.88
CA GLU A 27 -24.11 -1.61 0.77
C GLU A 27 -23.35 -1.46 -0.55
N LEU A 28 -22.09 -1.05 -0.50
CA LEU A 28 -21.22 -0.99 -1.66
C LEU A 28 -20.58 -2.36 -1.89
N HIS A 29 -20.76 -2.93 -3.08
CA HIS A 29 -20.11 -4.17 -3.47
C HIS A 29 -18.77 -3.87 -4.12
N PHE A 30 -17.68 -4.28 -3.46
CA PHE A 30 -16.35 -4.21 -4.04
C PHE A 30 -15.96 -5.56 -4.62
N GLU A 31 -15.73 -5.63 -5.93
CA GLU A 31 -15.13 -6.80 -6.57
C GLU A 31 -13.71 -7.00 -6.03
N LEU A 32 -13.48 -8.11 -5.34
CA LEU A 32 -12.16 -8.43 -4.78
C LEU A 32 -11.20 -8.80 -5.92
N ALA A 33 -9.95 -8.33 -5.81
CA ALA A 33 -8.93 -8.71 -6.76
C ALA A 33 -8.51 -10.17 -6.52
N GLY A 34 -8.79 -11.03 -7.50
CA GLY A 34 -8.37 -12.43 -7.47
C GLY A 34 -6.86 -12.61 -7.35
N VAL A 35 -6.44 -13.80 -6.92
CA VAL A 35 -5.03 -14.14 -6.67
C VAL A 35 -4.15 -13.90 -7.91
N GLY A 36 -4.65 -14.24 -9.11
CA GLY A 36 -3.93 -14.05 -10.37
C GLY A 36 -3.57 -12.60 -10.66
N SER A 37 -4.52 -11.65 -10.54
CA SER A 37 -4.23 -10.23 -10.78
C SER A 37 -3.32 -9.63 -9.71
N ARG A 38 -3.38 -10.14 -8.47
CA ARG A 38 -2.45 -9.76 -7.40
C ARG A 38 -1.04 -10.26 -7.67
N ALA A 39 -0.90 -11.51 -8.10
CA ALA A 39 0.38 -12.12 -8.43
C ALA A 39 1.03 -11.42 -9.63
N ALA A 40 0.27 -11.20 -10.72
CA ALA A 40 0.75 -10.47 -11.88
C ALA A 40 1.16 -9.02 -11.54
N ALA A 41 0.42 -8.33 -10.65
CA ALA A 41 0.80 -6.98 -10.22
C ALA A 41 2.14 -7.00 -9.46
N ALA A 42 2.32 -7.98 -8.57
CA ALA A 42 3.56 -8.17 -7.82
C ALA A 42 4.74 -8.54 -8.73
N LEU A 43 4.52 -9.34 -9.79
CA LEU A 43 5.54 -9.66 -10.78
C LEU A 43 5.94 -8.42 -11.58
N LEU A 44 4.98 -7.61 -12.05
CA LEU A 44 5.25 -6.35 -12.74
C LEU A 44 6.02 -5.37 -11.86
N ASP A 45 5.58 -5.17 -10.62
CA ASP A 45 6.28 -4.29 -9.69
C ASP A 45 7.69 -4.82 -9.36
N THR A 46 7.86 -6.13 -9.17
CA THR A 46 9.17 -6.74 -8.95
C THR A 46 10.08 -6.57 -10.16
N ALA A 47 9.57 -6.80 -11.37
CA ALA A 47 10.33 -6.59 -12.60
C ALA A 47 10.74 -5.13 -12.80
N LEU A 48 9.87 -4.18 -12.45
CA LEU A 48 10.17 -2.75 -12.52
C LEU A 48 11.23 -2.35 -11.49
N VAL A 49 11.14 -2.84 -10.24
CA VAL A 49 12.16 -2.61 -9.21
C VAL A 49 13.50 -3.25 -9.62
N MET A 50 13.49 -4.49 -10.10
CA MET A 50 14.71 -5.18 -10.55
C MET A 50 15.33 -4.52 -11.78
N GLY A 51 14.53 -4.13 -12.77
CA GLY A 51 15.00 -3.39 -13.94
C GLY A 51 15.58 -2.02 -13.55
N GLY A 52 14.94 -1.32 -12.62
CA GLY A 52 15.46 -0.08 -12.03
C GLY A 52 16.79 -0.31 -11.31
N MET A 53 16.92 -1.41 -10.56
CA MET A 53 18.17 -1.79 -9.89
C MET A 53 19.29 -2.13 -10.88
N VAL A 54 18.99 -2.88 -11.93
CA VAL A 54 19.97 -3.20 -12.99
C VAL A 54 20.39 -1.92 -13.71
N LEU A 55 19.46 -1.02 -14.02
CA LEU A 55 19.78 0.27 -14.64
C LEU A 55 20.66 1.12 -13.71
N ILE A 56 20.32 1.21 -12.42
CA ILE A 56 21.14 1.88 -11.40
C ILE A 56 22.54 1.28 -11.37
N ALA A 57 22.68 -0.05 -11.42
CA ALA A 57 23.97 -0.74 -11.43
C ALA A 57 24.77 -0.46 -12.72
N LEU A 58 24.14 -0.51 -13.90
CA LEU A 58 24.79 -0.24 -15.19
C LEU A 58 25.24 1.22 -15.29
N VAL A 59 24.37 2.16 -14.91
CA VAL A 59 24.69 3.59 -14.86
C VAL A 59 25.80 3.85 -13.85
N SER A 60 25.79 3.16 -12.70
CA SER A 60 26.87 3.26 -11.72
C SER A 60 28.20 2.77 -12.27
N GLY A 61 28.23 1.61 -12.95
CA GLY A 61 29.44 1.06 -13.57
C GLY A 61 30.01 1.99 -14.64
N ALA A 62 29.15 2.47 -15.55
CA ALA A 62 29.55 3.40 -16.60
C ALA A 62 30.03 4.75 -16.06
N LEU A 63 29.38 5.30 -15.01
CA LEU A 63 29.81 6.54 -14.36
C LEU A 63 31.14 6.39 -13.63
N VAL A 64 31.38 5.24 -13.01
CA VAL A 64 32.66 4.91 -12.35
C VAL A 64 33.78 4.82 -13.40
N GLU A 65 33.51 4.23 -14.57
CA GLU A 65 34.47 4.16 -15.67
C GLU A 65 34.72 5.52 -16.35
N SER A 66 33.73 6.42 -16.38
CA SER A 66 33.75 7.61 -17.26
C SER A 66 34.16 8.93 -16.61
N ALA A 67 34.40 9.04 -15.29
CA ALA A 67 34.73 10.35 -14.71
C ALA A 67 35.60 10.34 -13.45
N ALA A 68 36.79 10.95 -13.60
CA ALA A 68 37.66 11.44 -12.54
C ALA A 68 37.07 12.63 -11.71
N ALA A 69 35.76 12.94 -11.81
CA ALA A 69 35.17 14.08 -11.10
C ALA A 69 33.66 14.01 -10.78
N LEU A 70 32.87 13.05 -11.30
CA LEU A 70 31.42 12.98 -10.99
C LEU A 70 31.08 12.42 -9.59
N GLY A 71 32.10 12.25 -8.75
CA GLY A 71 31.99 12.40 -7.30
C GLY A 71 31.46 11.17 -6.56
N ARG A 72 32.17 10.79 -5.49
CA ARG A 72 31.84 9.73 -4.52
C ARG A 72 30.40 9.81 -3.97
N TRP A 73 29.77 10.98 -4.09
CA TRP A 73 28.37 11.26 -3.86
C TRP A 73 27.39 10.46 -4.73
N ALA A 74 27.69 10.25 -6.01
CA ALA A 74 26.83 9.50 -6.91
C ALA A 74 26.63 8.08 -6.39
N LEU A 75 27.70 7.43 -5.93
CA LEU A 75 27.63 6.07 -5.39
C LEU A 75 26.78 5.99 -4.11
N ALA A 76 26.94 6.93 -3.18
CA ALA A 76 26.13 6.99 -1.96
C ALA A 76 24.63 7.22 -2.29
N VAL A 77 24.33 8.09 -3.25
CA VAL A 77 22.96 8.31 -3.75
C VAL A 77 22.39 7.04 -4.41
N LEU A 78 23.22 6.30 -5.16
CA LEU A 78 22.81 5.05 -5.80
C LEU A 78 22.53 3.95 -4.78
N ILE A 79 23.34 3.81 -3.71
CA ILE A 79 23.09 2.88 -2.60
C ILE A 79 21.80 3.26 -1.87
N LEU A 80 21.59 4.55 -1.58
CA LEU A 80 20.36 5.02 -0.95
C LEU A 80 19.15 4.77 -1.85
N ALA A 81 19.28 5.01 -3.16
CA ALA A 81 18.25 4.70 -4.15
C ALA A 81 17.98 3.20 -4.22
N TYR A 82 19.00 2.35 -4.11
CA TYR A 82 18.88 0.89 -4.07
C TYR A 82 18.04 0.45 -2.86
N VAL A 83 18.42 0.90 -1.67
CA VAL A 83 17.73 0.61 -0.40
C VAL A 83 16.30 1.14 -0.41
N PHE A 84 16.10 2.37 -0.88
CA PHE A 84 14.78 2.98 -0.98
C PHE A 84 13.89 2.31 -2.03
N SER A 85 14.44 1.93 -3.18
CA SER A 85 13.68 1.21 -4.22
C SER A 85 13.26 -0.17 -3.73
N PHE A 86 14.10 -0.83 -2.93
CA PHE A 86 13.80 -2.15 -2.41
C PHE A 86 12.75 -2.12 -1.29
N PHE A 87 12.88 -1.19 -0.33
CA PHE A 87 12.04 -1.16 0.88
C PHE A 87 10.92 -0.12 0.84
N GLY A 88 11.22 1.05 0.28
CA GLY A 88 10.32 2.21 0.25
C GLY A 88 9.32 2.19 -0.90
N TYR A 89 9.65 1.57 -2.04
CA TYR A 89 8.82 1.64 -3.27
C TYR A 89 7.34 1.35 -3.00
N PHE A 90 7.02 0.19 -2.41
CA PHE A 90 5.62 -0.21 -2.24
C PHE A 90 4.90 0.66 -1.19
N ALA A 91 5.56 0.97 -0.07
CA ALA A 91 4.99 1.83 0.96
C ALA A 91 4.74 3.24 0.43
N LEU A 92 5.69 3.80 -0.32
CA LEU A 92 5.63 5.14 -0.89
C LEU A 92 4.54 5.23 -1.95
N PHE A 93 4.56 4.36 -2.96
CA PHE A 93 3.57 4.40 -4.02
C PHE A 93 2.15 4.15 -3.48
N GLU A 94 1.97 3.23 -2.55
CA GLU A 94 0.65 3.00 -1.95
C GLU A 94 0.19 4.18 -1.08
N ALA A 95 1.08 4.81 -0.34
CA ALA A 95 0.74 5.98 0.47
C ALA A 95 0.46 7.23 -0.39
N LEU A 96 1.17 7.41 -1.51
CA LEU A 96 1.08 8.61 -2.35
C LEU A 96 0.05 8.49 -3.48
N ASN A 97 -0.14 7.31 -4.07
CA ASN A 97 -1.03 7.08 -5.20
C ASN A 97 -2.35 6.38 -4.81
N GLY A 98 -2.81 6.57 -3.58
CA GLY A 98 -4.12 6.06 -3.13
C GLY A 98 -4.24 4.53 -3.19
N GLY A 99 -3.18 3.83 -2.77
CA GLY A 99 -3.14 2.37 -2.71
C GLY A 99 -2.74 1.66 -4.01
N ARG A 100 -2.21 2.40 -4.98
CA ARG A 100 -1.77 1.86 -6.29
C ARG A 100 -0.26 1.94 -6.46
N THR A 101 0.39 0.80 -6.68
CA THR A 101 1.73 0.74 -7.25
C THR A 101 1.65 0.77 -8.79
N PRO A 102 2.72 1.08 -9.52
CA PRO A 102 2.76 0.99 -10.98
C PRO A 102 2.21 -0.33 -11.55
N GLY A 103 2.62 -1.48 -11.03
CA GLY A 103 2.10 -2.80 -11.45
C GLY A 103 0.62 -2.99 -11.13
N LYS A 104 0.17 -2.56 -9.94
CA LYS A 104 -1.26 -2.56 -9.59
C LYS A 104 -2.10 -1.65 -10.47
N LYS A 105 -1.56 -0.48 -10.84
CA LYS A 105 -2.21 0.46 -11.75
C LYS A 105 -2.35 -0.15 -13.15
N ALA A 106 -1.33 -0.83 -13.65
CA ALA A 106 -1.37 -1.51 -14.95
C ALA A 106 -2.45 -2.61 -15.01
N LEU A 107 -2.67 -3.32 -13.90
CA LEU A 107 -3.70 -4.36 -13.81
C LEU A 107 -5.07 -3.86 -13.30
N GLY A 108 -5.24 -2.55 -13.12
CA GLY A 108 -6.49 -1.98 -12.65
C GLY A 108 -6.91 -2.53 -11.29
N ILE A 109 -6.00 -2.58 -10.32
CA ILE A 109 -6.31 -2.95 -8.93
C ILE A 109 -5.77 -1.89 -7.97
N ARG A 110 -6.42 -1.74 -6.81
CA ARG A 110 -5.97 -0.81 -5.76
C ARG A 110 -6.24 -1.34 -4.37
N VAL A 111 -5.62 -0.71 -3.39
CA VAL A 111 -5.72 -1.10 -1.99
C VAL A 111 -6.58 -0.11 -1.25
N VAL A 112 -7.59 -0.63 -0.54
CA VAL A 112 -8.52 0.14 0.27
C VAL A 112 -8.57 -0.46 1.68
N MET A 113 -9.03 0.32 2.65
CA MET A 113 -9.30 -0.18 3.99
C MET A 113 -10.46 -1.19 3.94
N GLU A 114 -10.54 -2.10 4.90
CA GLU A 114 -11.69 -3.02 5.07
C GLU A 114 -13.02 -2.27 5.19
N THR A 115 -12.99 -1.03 5.68
CA THR A 115 -14.14 -0.12 5.77
C THR A 115 -14.48 0.57 4.44
N GLY A 116 -13.86 0.19 3.32
CA GLY A 116 -14.07 0.80 1.99
C GLY A 116 -13.40 2.17 1.80
N HIS A 117 -12.76 2.72 2.84
CA HIS A 117 -12.06 4.01 2.78
C HIS A 117 -10.71 3.89 2.07
N ALA A 118 -10.18 5.02 1.58
CA ALA A 118 -8.83 5.07 1.00
C ALA A 118 -7.76 4.61 2.00
N VAL A 119 -6.74 3.90 1.52
CA VAL A 119 -5.64 3.43 2.37
C VAL A 119 -4.93 4.61 3.04
N THR A 120 -4.72 4.50 4.35
CA THR A 120 -3.96 5.53 5.07
C THR A 120 -2.46 5.35 4.86
N PRO A 121 -1.64 6.41 4.89
CA PRO A 121 -0.18 6.27 4.82
C PRO A 121 0.38 5.33 5.89
N THR A 122 -0.24 5.29 7.09
CA THR A 122 0.14 4.32 8.13
C THR A 122 -0.17 2.90 7.70
N ALA A 123 -1.39 2.64 7.23
CA ALA A 123 -1.78 1.31 6.79
C ALA A 123 -0.87 0.83 5.65
N ALA A 124 -0.55 1.69 4.69
CA ALA A 124 0.40 1.38 3.62
C ALA A 124 1.79 1.00 4.16
N VAL A 125 2.33 1.72 5.15
CA VAL A 125 3.62 1.40 5.76
C VAL A 125 3.58 0.10 6.55
N VAL A 126 2.60 -0.10 7.45
CA VAL A 126 2.47 -1.32 8.26
C VAL A 126 2.35 -2.55 7.36
N ARG A 127 1.54 -2.44 6.31
CA ARG A 127 1.33 -3.51 5.34
C ARG A 127 2.60 -3.90 4.61
N ASN A 128 3.46 -2.92 4.29
CA ASN A 128 4.74 -3.16 3.63
C ASN A 128 5.88 -3.51 4.59
N LEU A 129 5.73 -3.20 5.88
CA LEU A 129 6.61 -3.69 6.93
C LEU A 129 6.43 -5.20 7.13
N VAL A 130 5.19 -5.67 7.28
CA VAL A 130 4.88 -7.10 7.38
C VAL A 130 5.25 -7.84 6.08
N ARG A 131 5.21 -7.15 4.93
CA ARG A 131 5.69 -7.71 3.67
C ARG A 131 7.16 -8.14 3.72
N LEU A 132 7.99 -7.53 4.55
CA LEU A 132 9.37 -8.01 4.74
C LEU A 132 9.38 -9.44 5.27
N MET A 133 8.48 -9.81 6.18
CA MET A 133 8.33 -11.18 6.66
C MET A 133 7.79 -12.11 5.58
N ASP A 134 6.76 -11.66 4.86
CA ASP A 134 6.09 -12.46 3.83
C ASP A 134 6.99 -12.78 2.63
N CYS A 135 7.91 -11.87 2.28
CA CYS A 135 8.77 -11.97 1.10
C CYS A 135 10.24 -12.34 1.40
N PHE A 136 10.76 -12.02 2.59
CA PHE A 136 12.18 -12.24 2.96
C PHE A 136 12.37 -13.27 4.09
N PHE A 137 11.44 -14.22 4.24
CA PHE A 137 11.69 -15.33 5.13
C PHE A 137 12.94 -16.10 4.63
N PRO A 138 13.99 -16.25 5.47
CA PRO A 138 15.33 -16.68 5.02
C PRO A 138 15.37 -18.09 4.44
N LEU A 139 14.36 -18.93 4.73
CA LEU A 139 14.28 -20.29 4.20
C LEU A 139 13.58 -20.37 2.83
N LEU A 140 12.58 -19.53 2.57
CA LEU A 140 11.71 -19.58 1.39
C LEU A 140 11.16 -18.18 1.06
N PRO A 141 11.86 -17.36 0.26
CA PRO A 141 11.34 -16.05 -0.13
C PRO A 141 10.04 -16.18 -0.93
N VAL A 142 9.12 -15.23 -0.75
CA VAL A 142 7.80 -15.10 -1.44
C VAL A 142 6.73 -16.16 -1.07
N LEU A 143 7.15 -17.36 -0.65
CA LEU A 143 6.26 -18.52 -0.48
C LEU A 143 5.24 -18.38 0.68
N PRO A 144 5.59 -17.88 1.88
CA PRO A 144 4.64 -17.75 3.00
C PRO A 144 3.51 -16.75 2.72
N GLY A 145 3.84 -15.59 2.16
CA GLY A 145 2.86 -14.57 1.79
C GLY A 145 1.94 -15.01 0.66
N PHE A 146 2.48 -15.72 -0.33
CA PHE A 146 1.71 -16.25 -1.46
C PHE A 146 0.79 -17.40 -1.03
N LEU A 147 1.28 -18.32 -0.20
CA LEU A 147 0.51 -19.42 0.36
C LEU A 147 -0.67 -18.92 1.21
N MET A 148 -0.47 -17.86 2.01
CA MET A 148 -1.54 -17.29 2.82
C MET A 148 -2.61 -16.58 2.00
N VAL A 149 -2.24 -15.93 0.89
CA VAL A 149 -3.21 -15.33 -0.06
C VAL A 149 -4.05 -16.41 -0.76
N LEU A 150 -3.45 -17.57 -1.05
CA LEU A 150 -4.14 -18.72 -1.63
C LEU A 150 -5.09 -19.40 -0.64
N LEU A 151 -4.70 -19.52 0.63
CA LEU A 151 -5.47 -20.23 1.65
C LEU A 151 -6.53 -19.35 2.32
N HIS A 152 -6.38 -18.02 2.32
CA HIS A 152 -7.32 -17.14 3.02
C HIS A 152 -8.55 -16.82 2.18
N ARG A 153 -9.75 -16.98 2.79
CA ARG A 153 -11.07 -16.77 2.18
C ARG A 153 -11.32 -15.38 1.55
N ARG A 154 -10.52 -14.37 1.89
CA ARG A 154 -10.60 -13.00 1.34
C ARG A 154 -9.36 -12.62 0.53
N HIS A 155 -8.51 -13.61 0.22
CA HIS A 155 -7.23 -13.44 -0.46
C HIS A 155 -6.28 -12.43 0.20
N GLN A 156 -6.41 -12.17 1.51
CA GLN A 156 -5.56 -11.22 2.25
C GLN A 156 -4.21 -11.86 2.64
N ARG A 157 -3.12 -11.11 2.48
CA ARG A 157 -1.80 -11.49 3.05
C ARG A 157 -1.69 -11.06 4.53
N PRO A 158 -0.73 -11.58 5.32
CA PRO A 158 -0.49 -11.14 6.69
C PRO A 158 -0.39 -9.62 6.85
N GLY A 159 0.28 -8.94 5.91
CA GLY A 159 0.34 -7.48 5.94
C GLY A 159 -1.02 -6.80 5.75
N ASP A 160 -1.89 -7.36 4.92
CA ASP A 160 -3.22 -6.81 4.66
C ASP A 160 -4.13 -6.97 5.88
N LEU A 161 -4.02 -8.13 6.54
CA LEU A 161 -4.65 -8.40 7.82
C LEU A 161 -4.13 -7.43 8.87
N ALA A 162 -2.82 -7.31 9.05
CA ALA A 162 -2.22 -6.39 10.02
C ALA A 162 -2.70 -4.95 9.82
N ALA A 163 -2.77 -4.48 8.57
CA ALA A 163 -3.16 -3.11 8.26
C ALA A 163 -4.67 -2.86 8.14
N GLY A 164 -5.51 -3.90 8.17
CA GLY A 164 -6.96 -3.77 7.94
C GLY A 164 -7.30 -3.29 6.53
N THR A 165 -6.67 -3.91 5.55
CA THR A 165 -6.80 -3.54 4.13
C THR A 165 -7.21 -4.72 3.27
N ILE A 166 -7.83 -4.39 2.14
CA ILE A 166 -8.23 -5.33 1.09
C ILE A 166 -7.76 -4.78 -0.25
N VAL A 167 -7.62 -5.68 -1.23
CA VAL A 167 -7.29 -5.32 -2.61
C VAL A 167 -8.52 -5.50 -3.46
N VAL A 168 -8.96 -4.41 -4.07
CA VAL A 168 -10.18 -4.36 -4.89
C VAL A 168 -9.81 -4.15 -6.34
N ARG A 169 -10.63 -4.71 -7.24
CA ARG A 169 -10.56 -4.38 -8.66
C ARG A 169 -11.02 -2.95 -8.88
N ASP A 170 -10.29 -2.30 -9.75
CA ASP A 170 -10.34 -0.89 -10.03
C ASP A 170 -10.24 -0.75 -11.54
N ARG A 171 -11.26 -1.26 -12.23
CA ARG A 171 -11.30 -1.26 -13.69
C ARG A 171 -11.21 0.19 -14.18
N PRO A 172 -10.21 0.58 -14.98
CA PRO A 172 -10.29 1.82 -15.74
C PRO A 172 -11.26 1.57 -16.91
N THR A 173 -12.55 1.41 -16.62
CA THR A 173 -13.59 1.43 -17.64
C THR A 173 -14.13 2.84 -17.72
N ASP A 174 -14.28 3.34 -18.94
CA ASP A 174 -14.84 4.66 -19.18
C ASP A 174 -16.14 4.81 -18.40
N TRP A 175 -16.25 5.93 -17.71
CA TRP A 175 -17.39 6.23 -16.85
C TRP A 175 -18.56 6.74 -17.70
N THR A 176 -18.81 6.09 -18.83
CA THR A 176 -19.81 6.51 -19.79
C THR A 176 -20.90 5.47 -19.76
N LEU A 177 -22.07 5.88 -19.27
CA LEU A 177 -23.29 5.29 -19.78
C LEU A 177 -23.23 5.51 -21.29
N GLY A 178 -23.19 4.45 -22.10
CA GLY A 178 -23.23 4.54 -23.57
C GLY A 178 -24.39 5.43 -24.03
N PRO A 179 -24.38 6.00 -25.25
CA PRO A 179 -25.42 6.92 -25.71
C PRO A 179 -26.79 6.36 -25.34
N ALA A 180 -27.67 7.20 -24.77
CA ALA A 180 -29.03 6.78 -24.52
C ALA A 180 -29.52 6.14 -25.81
N THR A 181 -29.87 4.86 -25.78
CA THR A 181 -30.61 4.24 -26.87
C THR A 181 -31.76 5.19 -27.10
N ALA A 182 -31.72 5.91 -28.22
CA ALA A 182 -32.69 6.95 -28.51
C ALA A 182 -34.04 6.28 -28.34
N THR A 183 -34.75 6.65 -27.28
CA THR A 183 -36.18 6.41 -27.20
C THR A 183 -36.70 7.21 -28.37
N THR A 184 -36.85 6.55 -29.51
CA THR A 184 -37.55 7.10 -30.66
C THR A 184 -38.85 7.66 -30.12
N ASP A 185 -39.11 8.92 -30.46
CA ASP A 185 -40.27 9.73 -30.10
C ASP A 185 -41.56 9.13 -30.73
N GLU A 186 -41.77 7.82 -30.58
CA GLU A 186 -42.91 7.11 -31.12
C GLU A 186 -44.07 7.10 -30.09
N PRO A 187 -45.31 7.39 -30.51
CA PRO A 187 -46.43 7.60 -29.60
C PRO A 187 -46.67 6.40 -28.67
N LEU A 188 -46.66 6.67 -27.37
CA LEU A 188 -46.92 5.73 -26.25
C LEU A 188 -48.39 5.24 -26.14
N GLU A 189 -49.15 5.28 -27.25
CA GLU A 189 -50.57 4.90 -27.34
C GLU A 189 -50.78 3.57 -28.08
N ALA A 190 -49.88 2.60 -27.89
CA ALA A 190 -50.22 1.21 -28.20
C ALA A 190 -51.13 0.70 -27.07
N GLY A 191 -52.33 0.22 -27.42
CA GLY A 191 -53.36 -0.26 -26.48
C GLY A 191 -52.92 -1.42 -25.56
N PRO A 192 -53.85 -2.09 -24.85
CA PRO A 192 -53.49 -3.21 -23.98
C PRO A 192 -52.79 -4.34 -24.75
N PRO A 193 -51.91 -5.13 -24.10
CA PRO A 193 -51.27 -6.30 -24.71
C PRO A 193 -52.32 -7.29 -25.23
N ASP A 194 -52.11 -7.83 -26.43
CA ASP A 194 -52.98 -8.83 -27.07
C ASP A 194 -52.59 -10.26 -26.70
N LEU A 195 -51.31 -10.51 -26.36
CA LEU A 195 -50.84 -11.81 -25.87
C LEU A 195 -50.92 -11.88 -24.35
N SER A 196 -51.19 -13.06 -23.81
CA SER A 196 -50.99 -13.33 -22.38
C SER A 196 -49.50 -13.41 -22.02
N ASP A 197 -49.16 -13.30 -20.74
CA ASP A 197 -47.77 -13.37 -20.26
C ASP A 197 -47.07 -14.69 -20.61
N ALA A 198 -47.79 -15.82 -20.50
CA ALA A 198 -47.27 -17.14 -20.85
C ALA A 198 -47.03 -17.27 -22.36
N GLU A 199 -47.90 -16.68 -23.19
CA GLU A 199 -47.74 -16.66 -24.64
C GLU A 199 -46.57 -15.77 -25.09
N PHE A 200 -46.39 -14.61 -24.44
CA PHE A 200 -45.26 -13.73 -24.72
C PHE A 200 -43.93 -14.36 -24.29
N GLN A 201 -43.87 -15.03 -23.13
CA GLN A 201 -42.68 -15.78 -22.71
C GLN A 201 -42.34 -16.92 -23.68
N LEU A 202 -43.34 -17.63 -24.19
CA LEU A 202 -43.14 -18.68 -25.17
C LEU A 202 -42.53 -18.12 -26.46
N LEU A 203 -43.01 -16.97 -26.92
CA LEU A 203 -42.50 -16.27 -28.10
C LEU A 203 -41.06 -15.75 -27.87
N ASP A 204 -40.81 -15.14 -26.71
CA ASP A 204 -39.51 -14.59 -26.32
C ASP A 204 -38.44 -15.69 -26.19
N GLN A 205 -38.78 -16.82 -25.56
CA GLN A 205 -37.89 -17.99 -25.46
C GLN A 205 -37.59 -18.62 -26.82
N PHE A 206 -38.58 -18.67 -27.71
CA PHE A 206 -38.38 -19.16 -29.07
C PHE A 206 -37.41 -18.26 -29.84
N LEU A 207 -37.65 -16.95 -29.88
CA LEU A 207 -36.80 -16.00 -30.61
C LEU A 207 -35.37 -15.92 -30.03
N ALA A 208 -35.22 -15.99 -28.71
CA ALA A 208 -33.91 -16.01 -28.06
C ALA A 208 -33.06 -17.25 -28.42
N ARG A 209 -33.71 -18.37 -28.71
CA ARG A 209 -33.07 -19.65 -29.08
C ARG A 209 -33.12 -19.96 -30.56
N GLU A 210 -33.74 -19.11 -31.38
CA GLU A 210 -33.99 -19.38 -32.78
C GLU A 210 -32.70 -19.67 -33.56
N GLY A 211 -31.63 -18.93 -33.26
CA GLY A 211 -30.30 -19.13 -33.87
C GLY A 211 -29.53 -20.35 -33.37
N GLU A 212 -30.00 -21.04 -32.32
CA GLU A 212 -29.39 -22.26 -31.76
C GLU A 212 -30.12 -23.55 -32.17
N LEU A 213 -31.30 -23.44 -32.79
CA LEU A 213 -32.13 -24.58 -33.18
C LEU A 213 -31.76 -25.13 -34.55
N ASP A 214 -31.99 -26.43 -34.74
CA ASP A 214 -31.88 -27.07 -36.06
C ASP A 214 -32.87 -26.42 -37.06
N PRO A 215 -32.47 -26.10 -38.31
CA PRO A 215 -33.31 -25.41 -39.28
C PRO A 215 -34.66 -26.08 -39.55
N ALA A 216 -34.74 -27.41 -39.52
CA ALA A 216 -36.00 -28.14 -39.72
C ALA A 216 -36.94 -28.01 -38.50
N VAL A 217 -36.38 -27.95 -37.29
CA VAL A 217 -37.11 -27.74 -36.03
C VAL A 217 -37.57 -26.28 -35.92
N GLN A 218 -36.71 -25.34 -36.31
CA GLN A 218 -37.02 -23.91 -36.38
C GLN A 218 -38.23 -23.65 -37.27
N ALA A 219 -38.23 -24.17 -38.51
CA ALA A 219 -39.33 -23.98 -39.46
C ALA A 219 -40.65 -24.58 -38.95
N ARG A 220 -40.59 -25.76 -38.29
CA ARG A 220 -41.77 -26.40 -37.70
C ARG A 220 -42.33 -25.59 -36.52
N MET A 221 -41.47 -25.20 -35.58
CA MET A 221 -41.88 -24.44 -34.39
C MET A 221 -42.35 -23.03 -34.75
N ALA A 222 -41.72 -22.37 -35.72
CA ALA A 222 -42.17 -21.09 -36.25
C ALA A 222 -43.57 -21.22 -36.88
N SER A 223 -43.81 -22.25 -37.69
CA SER A 223 -45.12 -22.52 -38.28
C SER A 223 -46.19 -22.81 -37.23
N ASP A 224 -45.86 -23.56 -36.17
CA ASP A 224 -46.76 -23.85 -35.05
C ASP A 224 -47.11 -22.59 -34.24
N LEU A 225 -46.13 -21.72 -33.98
CA LEU A 225 -46.34 -20.45 -33.28
C LEU A 225 -47.13 -19.46 -34.12
N VAL A 226 -46.83 -19.34 -35.43
CA VAL A 226 -47.63 -18.52 -36.35
C VAL A 226 -49.06 -19.03 -36.38
N ARG A 227 -49.29 -20.35 -36.45
CA ARG A 227 -50.62 -20.97 -36.38
C ARG A 227 -51.34 -20.62 -35.08
N ARG A 228 -50.64 -20.69 -33.94
CA ARG A 228 -51.19 -20.38 -32.62
C ARG A 228 -51.56 -18.90 -32.46
N PHE A 229 -50.86 -18.01 -33.14
CA PHE A 229 -51.07 -16.56 -33.08
C PHE A 229 -51.73 -15.97 -34.34
N GLN A 230 -52.39 -16.80 -35.17
CA GLN A 230 -52.91 -16.42 -36.49
C GLN A 230 -53.75 -15.13 -36.52
N GLU A 231 -54.55 -14.87 -35.49
CA GLU A 231 -55.40 -13.68 -35.42
C GLU A 231 -54.64 -12.41 -35.01
N ARG A 232 -53.46 -12.56 -34.42
CA ARG A 232 -52.67 -11.50 -33.77
C ARG A 232 -51.38 -11.17 -34.53
N VAL A 233 -50.94 -12.05 -35.43
CA VAL A 233 -49.75 -11.83 -36.27
C VAL A 233 -50.03 -10.75 -37.34
N PRO A 234 -49.17 -9.72 -37.48
CA PRO A 234 -49.32 -8.72 -38.53
C PRO A 234 -49.23 -9.35 -39.93
N ARG A 235 -50.28 -9.21 -40.75
CA ARG A 235 -50.37 -9.80 -42.12
C ARG A 235 -49.36 -9.27 -43.15
N ARG A 236 -48.35 -8.49 -42.74
CA ARG A 236 -47.43 -7.75 -43.62
C ARG A 236 -46.04 -8.38 -43.79
N ALA A 237 -45.69 -9.46 -43.10
CA ALA A 237 -44.34 -10.04 -43.18
C ALA A 237 -44.20 -11.10 -44.28
N ARG A 238 -43.02 -11.13 -44.93
CA ARG A 238 -42.68 -12.00 -46.08
C ARG A 238 -42.32 -13.44 -45.69
N ASP A 239 -42.05 -13.69 -44.41
CA ASP A 239 -41.66 -15.00 -43.87
C ASP A 239 -42.27 -15.20 -42.46
N THR A 240 -42.44 -16.45 -42.05
CA THR A 240 -42.96 -16.90 -40.74
C THR A 240 -42.13 -16.37 -39.57
N SER A 241 -40.79 -16.47 -39.64
CA SER A 241 -39.89 -15.93 -38.61
C SER A 241 -39.95 -14.40 -38.52
N ALA A 242 -40.00 -13.72 -39.67
CA ALA A 242 -40.17 -12.27 -39.73
C ALA A 242 -41.53 -11.81 -39.15
N SER A 243 -42.57 -12.64 -39.31
CA SER A 243 -43.91 -12.37 -38.77
C SER A 243 -43.95 -12.49 -37.24
N LEU A 244 -43.25 -13.48 -36.68
CA LEU A 244 -43.12 -13.66 -35.22
C LEU A 244 -42.26 -12.57 -34.60
N THR A 245 -41.19 -12.14 -35.27
CA THR A 245 -40.36 -11.00 -34.84
C THR A 245 -41.17 -9.70 -34.84
N ALA A 246 -41.98 -9.48 -35.88
CA ALA A 246 -42.89 -8.33 -35.96
C ALA A 246 -43.92 -8.35 -34.83
N LEU A 247 -44.56 -9.50 -34.57
CA LEU A 247 -45.50 -9.68 -33.46
C LEU A 247 -44.82 -9.43 -32.10
N HIS A 248 -43.61 -9.96 -31.87
CA HIS A 248 -42.85 -9.73 -30.65
C HIS A 248 -42.55 -8.25 -30.44
N SER A 249 -42.13 -7.53 -31.49
CA SER A 249 -41.86 -6.10 -31.42
C SER A 249 -43.11 -5.26 -31.12
N GLU A 250 -44.28 -5.66 -31.64
CA GLU A 250 -45.56 -4.98 -31.43
C GLU A 250 -46.10 -5.24 -30.00
N GLU A 251 -46.01 -6.48 -29.53
CA GLU A 251 -46.35 -6.84 -28.15
C GLU A 251 -45.42 -6.19 -27.13
N GLN A 252 -44.11 -6.17 -27.41
CA GLN A 252 -43.14 -5.49 -26.57
C GLN A 252 -43.46 -3.99 -26.49
N ARG A 253 -43.97 -3.38 -27.57
CA ARG A 253 -44.43 -1.98 -27.59
C ARG A 253 -45.68 -1.75 -26.74
N LYS A 254 -46.71 -2.59 -26.89
CA LYS A 254 -47.95 -2.54 -26.06
C LYS A 254 -47.64 -2.73 -24.58
N ARG A 255 -46.69 -3.62 -24.27
CA ARG A 255 -46.22 -3.94 -22.91
C ARG A 255 -45.30 -2.87 -22.32
N ARG A 256 -44.67 -2.03 -23.15
CA ARG A 256 -43.98 -0.78 -22.75
C ARG A 256 -44.95 0.40 -22.56
N GLY A 257 -46.22 0.26 -22.96
CA GLY A 257 -47.25 1.28 -22.87
C GLY A 257 -47.85 1.46 -21.46
N ARG A 258 -48.58 2.57 -21.26
CA ARG A 258 -49.21 2.93 -19.97
C ARG A 258 -50.23 1.88 -19.50
N PHE A 259 -50.83 1.13 -20.43
CA PHE A 259 -51.83 0.08 -20.17
C PHE A 259 -51.26 -1.18 -19.50
N ALA A 260 -49.96 -1.48 -19.68
CA ALA A 260 -49.31 -2.62 -19.04
C ALA A 260 -49.21 -2.46 -17.52
N THR A 261 -49.04 -1.22 -17.04
CA THR A 261 -48.95 -0.86 -15.62
C THR A 261 -50.21 -1.21 -14.83
N ARG A 262 -51.38 -1.33 -15.49
CA ARG A 262 -52.66 -1.60 -14.82
C ARG A 262 -53.01 -3.09 -14.76
N ALA A 263 -52.37 -3.93 -15.59
CA ALA A 263 -52.78 -5.32 -15.78
C ALA A 263 -52.10 -6.32 -14.82
N GLN A 264 -50.97 -6.00 -14.18
CA GLN A 264 -50.19 -7.03 -13.49
C GLN A 264 -49.38 -6.50 -12.29
N ALA A 265 -50.05 -6.23 -11.16
CA ALA A 265 -49.39 -6.18 -9.86
C ALA A 265 -49.03 -7.61 -9.42
N GLY A 266 -47.87 -8.16 -9.87
CA GLY A 266 -47.44 -9.46 -9.33
C GLY A 266 -46.38 -10.30 -10.07
N ALA A 267 -45.75 -9.86 -11.17
CA ALA A 267 -44.77 -10.71 -11.88
C ALA A 267 -43.33 -10.19 -11.76
N ILE A 268 -42.46 -11.03 -11.19
CA ILE A 268 -41.02 -10.82 -10.98
C ILE A 268 -40.30 -10.97 -12.33
N GLY A 269 -39.52 -9.95 -12.73
CA GLY A 269 -38.59 -10.02 -13.87
C GLY A 269 -38.92 -9.13 -15.07
N ARG A 270 -39.23 -7.84 -14.88
CA ARG A 270 -39.30 -6.86 -15.98
C ARG A 270 -38.57 -5.57 -15.61
N THR A 271 -37.68 -5.10 -16.48
CA THR A 271 -37.25 -3.71 -16.53
C THR A 271 -38.51 -2.89 -16.79
N THR A 272 -39.07 -2.32 -15.73
CA THR A 272 -40.34 -1.59 -15.80
C THR A 272 -40.10 -0.25 -16.49
N VAL A 273 -41.09 0.30 -17.20
CA VAL A 273 -41.05 1.67 -17.77
C VAL A 273 -40.63 2.71 -16.73
N THR A 274 -40.88 2.44 -15.45
CA THR A 274 -40.39 3.19 -14.29
C THR A 274 -38.87 3.17 -14.12
N ALA A 275 -38.18 2.06 -14.40
CA ALA A 275 -36.72 1.94 -14.39
C ALA A 275 -36.08 2.79 -15.51
N GLU A 276 -36.59 2.71 -16.74
CA GLU A 276 -36.07 3.48 -17.88
C GLU A 276 -36.29 5.00 -17.69
N ARG A 277 -37.49 5.42 -17.25
CA ARG A 277 -37.76 6.84 -16.93
C ARG A 277 -36.91 7.35 -15.77
N PHE A 278 -36.68 6.51 -14.75
CA PHE A 278 -35.81 6.84 -13.64
C PHE A 278 -34.38 7.11 -14.12
N VAL A 279 -33.83 6.23 -14.96
CA VAL A 279 -32.49 6.42 -15.57
C VAL A 279 -32.45 7.68 -16.42
N ALA A 280 -33.40 7.86 -17.35
CA ALA A 280 -33.43 9.02 -18.23
C ALA A 280 -33.46 10.35 -17.48
N HIS A 281 -34.28 10.45 -16.42
CA HIS A 281 -34.43 11.66 -15.63
C HIS A 281 -33.21 11.96 -14.73
N LYS A 282 -32.55 10.93 -14.20
CA LYS A 282 -31.46 11.08 -13.23
C LYS A 282 -30.07 11.13 -13.84
N ARG A 283 -29.91 10.69 -15.09
CA ARG A 283 -28.63 10.55 -15.79
C ARG A 283 -27.78 11.81 -15.79
N GLU A 284 -28.36 12.98 -16.05
CA GLU A 284 -27.64 14.26 -16.05
C GLU A 284 -27.09 14.60 -14.65
N GLY A 285 -27.89 14.37 -13.61
CA GLY A 285 -27.47 14.58 -12.22
C GLY A 285 -26.32 13.64 -11.81
N TRP A 286 -26.38 12.38 -12.23
CA TRP A 286 -25.30 11.41 -12.00
C TRP A 286 -24.00 11.82 -12.69
N GLU A 287 -24.10 12.33 -13.92
CA GLU A 287 -22.96 12.79 -14.71
C GLU A 287 -22.31 14.04 -14.12
N ALA A 288 -23.12 14.99 -13.66
CA ALA A 288 -22.63 16.17 -12.94
C ALA A 288 -21.94 15.78 -11.63
N PHE A 289 -22.51 14.82 -10.88
CA PHE A 289 -21.89 14.30 -9.67
C PHE A 289 -20.58 13.57 -9.96
N ARG A 290 -20.52 12.77 -11.03
CA ARG A 290 -19.30 12.12 -11.50
C ARG A 290 -18.17 13.11 -11.72
N VAL A 291 -18.43 14.20 -12.45
CA VAL A 291 -17.42 15.22 -12.73
C VAL A 291 -16.93 15.87 -11.43
N ALA A 292 -17.85 16.20 -10.52
CA ALA A 292 -17.51 16.73 -9.21
C ALA A 292 -16.70 15.74 -8.37
N ALA A 293 -17.12 14.48 -8.29
CA ALA A 293 -16.45 13.43 -7.54
C ALA A 293 -15.02 13.20 -8.06
N LYS A 294 -14.81 13.18 -9.39
CA LYS A 294 -13.48 13.04 -10.00
C LYS A 294 -12.57 14.23 -9.73
N ARG A 295 -13.12 15.45 -9.71
CA ARG A 295 -12.39 16.67 -9.33
C ARG A 295 -11.93 16.59 -7.87
N VAL A 296 -12.83 16.21 -6.98
CA VAL A 296 -12.56 16.07 -5.54
C VAL A 296 -11.64 14.90 -5.24
N GLU A 297 -11.72 13.81 -5.99
CA GLU A 297 -10.81 12.67 -5.86
C GLU A 297 -9.35 13.08 -6.13
N ARG A 298 -9.13 13.95 -7.13
CA ARG A 298 -7.80 14.47 -7.50
C ARG A 298 -7.31 15.59 -6.57
N ALA A 299 -8.15 16.58 -6.28
CA ALA A 299 -7.76 17.80 -5.57
C ALA A 299 -8.00 17.73 -4.04
N GLY A 300 -8.84 16.80 -3.58
CA GLY A 300 -9.31 16.71 -2.20
C GLY A 300 -10.50 17.65 -1.91
N VAL A 301 -11.32 17.28 -0.93
CA VAL A 301 -12.52 18.06 -0.50
C VAL A 301 -12.15 19.47 -0.04
N GLY A 302 -10.97 19.64 0.55
CA GLY A 302 -10.50 20.94 1.06
C GLY A 302 -10.17 21.99 -0.01
N MET A 303 -10.14 21.60 -1.29
CA MET A 303 -10.01 22.53 -2.42
C MET A 303 -11.37 23.01 -2.94
N LEU A 304 -12.47 22.43 -2.48
CA LEU A 304 -13.80 22.97 -2.74
C LEU A 304 -14.02 24.24 -1.91
N PRO A 305 -14.63 25.28 -2.47
CA PRO A 305 -15.12 26.43 -1.69
C PRO A 305 -15.99 25.94 -0.52
N PRO A 306 -15.95 26.60 0.66
CA PRO A 306 -16.71 26.16 1.83
C PRO A 306 -18.21 25.95 1.58
N GLY A 307 -18.81 26.75 0.68
CA GLY A 307 -20.21 26.61 0.28
C GLY A 307 -20.51 25.41 -0.63
N GLU A 308 -19.50 24.85 -1.32
CA GLU A 308 -19.69 23.69 -2.21
C GLU A 308 -19.63 22.35 -1.47
N ILE A 309 -19.02 22.29 -0.28
CA ILE A 309 -18.87 21.04 0.49
C ILE A 309 -20.23 20.47 0.92
N PRO A 310 -21.16 21.24 1.50
CA PRO A 310 -22.50 20.74 1.82
C PRO A 310 -23.26 20.30 0.56
N ALA A 311 -23.17 21.07 -0.52
CA ALA A 311 -23.80 20.73 -1.80
C ALA A 311 -23.26 19.43 -2.41
N PHE A 312 -21.98 19.13 -2.21
CA PHE A 312 -21.37 17.87 -2.62
C PHE A 312 -21.87 16.70 -1.75
N ALA A 313 -21.96 16.88 -0.43
CA ALA A 313 -22.48 15.86 0.48
C ALA A 313 -23.96 15.54 0.22
N THR A 314 -24.78 16.55 -0.07
CA THR A 314 -26.19 16.35 -0.45
C THR A 314 -26.31 15.56 -1.76
N ARG A 315 -25.59 15.95 -2.81
CA ARG A 315 -25.56 15.20 -4.08
C ARG A 315 -25.08 13.76 -3.89
N TYR A 316 -24.07 13.54 -3.05
CA TYR A 316 -23.61 12.19 -2.72
C TYR A 316 -24.73 11.32 -2.11
N ARG A 317 -25.46 11.84 -1.12
CA ARG A 317 -26.59 11.13 -0.49
C ARG A 317 -27.72 10.84 -1.48
N GLU A 318 -28.03 11.80 -2.36
CA GLU A 318 -29.03 11.62 -3.41
C GLU A 318 -28.65 10.49 -4.37
N VAL A 319 -27.39 10.44 -4.82
CA VAL A 319 -26.90 9.41 -5.73
C VAL A 319 -26.82 8.04 -5.04
N ALA A 320 -26.47 8.01 -3.74
CA ALA A 320 -26.51 6.78 -2.94
C ALA A 320 -27.94 6.23 -2.80
N ALA A 321 -28.93 7.11 -2.59
CA ALA A 321 -30.34 6.73 -2.59
C ALA A 321 -30.82 6.28 -3.99
N ASP A 322 -30.33 6.92 -5.05
CA ASP A 322 -30.60 6.50 -6.43
C ASP A 322 -30.06 5.09 -6.72
N LEU A 323 -28.89 4.72 -6.19
CA LEU A 323 -28.36 3.36 -6.29
C LEU A 323 -29.28 2.34 -5.59
N ALA A 324 -29.74 2.63 -4.37
CA ALA A 324 -30.67 1.76 -3.65
C ALA A 324 -31.99 1.57 -4.44
N ARG A 325 -32.51 2.67 -5.02
CA ARG A 325 -33.68 2.62 -5.92
C ARG A 325 -33.42 1.81 -7.19
N ALA A 326 -32.27 1.99 -7.83
CA ALA A 326 -31.91 1.28 -9.05
C ALA A 326 -31.86 -0.23 -8.85
N ARG A 327 -31.30 -0.69 -7.72
CA ARG A 327 -31.31 -2.10 -7.32
C ARG A 327 -32.72 -2.62 -7.07
N THR A 328 -33.57 -1.82 -6.41
CA THR A 328 -34.97 -2.19 -6.10
C THR A 328 -35.81 -2.29 -7.37
N TYR A 329 -35.60 -1.38 -8.34
CA TYR A 329 -36.33 -1.37 -9.61
C TYR A 329 -35.82 -2.39 -10.63
N GLY A 330 -34.72 -3.10 -10.35
CA GLY A 330 -34.12 -4.04 -11.28
C GLY A 330 -33.61 -3.38 -12.57
N VAL A 331 -33.02 -2.18 -12.46
CA VAL A 331 -32.40 -1.48 -13.59
C VAL A 331 -31.26 -2.32 -14.15
N ASP A 332 -30.98 -2.21 -15.45
CA ASP A 332 -29.90 -2.95 -16.12
C ASP A 332 -28.57 -2.91 -15.33
N ALA A 333 -27.90 -4.06 -15.27
CA ALA A 333 -26.66 -4.24 -14.52
C ALA A 333 -25.58 -3.17 -14.81
N PRO A 334 -25.37 -2.68 -16.06
CA PRO A 334 -24.39 -1.63 -16.34
C PRO A 334 -24.69 -0.30 -15.63
N VAL A 335 -25.97 0.03 -15.42
CA VAL A 335 -26.36 1.26 -14.71
C VAL A 335 -26.11 1.12 -13.22
N ILE A 336 -26.41 -0.05 -12.64
CA ILE A 336 -26.10 -0.35 -11.24
C ILE A 336 -24.58 -0.29 -11.02
N GLU A 337 -23.77 -0.92 -11.88
CA GLU A 337 -22.30 -0.87 -11.79
C GLU A 337 -21.77 0.58 -11.90
N TYR A 338 -22.35 1.40 -12.78
CA TYR A 338 -22.04 2.83 -12.89
C TYR A 338 -22.36 3.58 -11.60
N LEU A 339 -23.56 3.40 -11.03
CA LEU A 339 -24.00 4.04 -9.79
C LEU A 339 -23.14 3.63 -8.59
N GLU A 340 -22.88 2.34 -8.41
CA GLU A 340 -21.99 1.82 -7.37
C GLU A 340 -20.61 2.47 -7.41
N ARG A 341 -20.08 2.66 -8.63
CA ARG A 341 -18.77 3.27 -8.84
C ARG A 341 -18.74 4.76 -8.52
N ILE A 342 -19.73 5.55 -8.96
CA ILE A 342 -19.77 6.99 -8.65
C ILE A 342 -20.04 7.23 -7.16
N VAL A 343 -20.90 6.42 -6.52
CA VAL A 343 -21.14 6.48 -5.07
C VAL A 343 -19.88 6.12 -4.31
N SER A 344 -19.16 5.07 -4.73
CA SER A 344 -17.88 4.69 -4.13
C SER A 344 -16.83 5.80 -4.26
N ALA A 345 -16.77 6.50 -5.40
CA ALA A 345 -15.88 7.63 -5.61
C ALA A 345 -16.26 8.83 -4.72
N GLY A 346 -17.55 9.14 -4.63
CA GLY A 346 -18.10 10.17 -3.76
C GLY A 346 -17.86 9.90 -2.28
N HIS A 347 -18.08 8.67 -1.84
CA HIS A 347 -17.80 8.21 -0.48
C HIS A 347 -16.31 8.36 -0.14
N ASN A 348 -15.44 7.88 -1.03
CA ASN A 348 -13.98 8.01 -0.89
C ASN A 348 -13.48 9.45 -0.95
N ALA A 349 -14.24 10.36 -1.56
CA ALA A 349 -13.96 11.78 -1.57
C ALA A 349 -14.36 12.41 -0.24
N LEU A 350 -15.62 12.22 0.18
CA LEU A 350 -16.21 12.85 1.37
C LEU A 350 -15.60 12.36 2.68
N TYR A 351 -15.41 11.03 2.79
CA TYR A 351 -14.89 10.37 3.98
C TYR A 351 -13.40 10.08 3.92
N ARG A 352 -12.68 10.57 2.89
CA ARG A 352 -11.22 10.57 2.92
C ARG A 352 -10.79 11.28 4.20
N ALA A 353 -10.00 10.61 5.04
CA ALA A 353 -9.40 11.24 6.21
C ALA A 353 -8.80 12.57 5.76
N ARG A 354 -9.37 13.70 6.23
CA ARG A 354 -9.04 15.07 5.81
C ARG A 354 -7.56 15.11 5.46
N GLY A 355 -7.25 15.28 4.17
CA GLY A 355 -5.88 15.32 3.70
C GLY A 355 -5.16 16.35 4.56
N ARG A 356 -4.36 15.88 5.52
CA ARG A 356 -3.53 16.76 6.33
C ARG A 356 -2.75 17.58 5.32
N ARG A 357 -2.88 18.91 5.36
CA ARG A 357 -1.94 19.82 4.68
C ARG A 357 -0.57 19.21 4.93
N ARG A 358 0.10 18.76 3.86
CA ARG A 358 1.39 18.05 3.98
C ARG A 358 2.24 18.92 4.88
N ALA A 359 2.55 18.44 6.08
CA ALA A 359 3.49 19.15 6.92
C ALA A 359 4.75 19.30 6.06
N PRO A 360 5.37 20.50 6.01
CA PRO A 360 6.58 20.68 5.22
C PRO A 360 7.57 19.59 5.62
N ILE A 361 8.19 18.93 4.63
CA ILE A 361 9.04 17.75 4.84
C ILE A 361 10.09 18.01 5.93
N GLY A 362 10.61 19.25 6.00
CA GLY A 362 11.52 19.68 7.06
C GLY A 362 10.96 19.51 8.47
N ARG A 363 9.68 19.84 8.72
CA ARG A 363 9.04 19.62 10.03
C ARG A 363 9.00 18.12 10.38
N TYR A 364 8.64 17.29 9.40
CA TYR A 364 8.58 15.85 9.60
C TYR A 364 9.96 15.28 9.96
N VAL A 365 10.99 15.65 9.19
CA VAL A 365 12.38 15.19 9.38
C VAL A 365 12.97 15.69 10.70
N LEU A 366 12.75 16.96 11.06
CA LEU A 366 13.37 17.60 12.22
C LEU A 366 12.58 17.45 13.52
N GLN A 367 11.30 17.07 13.48
CA GLN A 367 10.45 16.97 14.68
C GLN A 367 9.84 15.58 14.85
N ASP A 368 9.13 15.05 13.85
CA ASP A 368 8.38 13.79 13.99
C ASP A 368 9.31 12.55 14.04
N LEU A 369 10.36 12.52 13.22
CA LEU A 369 11.35 11.43 13.22
C LEU A 369 12.15 11.34 14.54
N PRO A 370 12.80 12.42 15.03
CA PRO A 370 13.55 12.34 16.29
C PRO A 370 12.62 12.13 17.49
N ALA A 371 11.40 12.65 17.46
CA ALA A 371 10.41 12.39 18.51
C ALA A 371 10.08 10.89 18.64
N ALA A 372 9.99 10.16 17.53
CA ALA A 372 9.78 8.71 17.58
C ALA A 372 10.94 7.97 18.25
N VAL A 373 12.18 8.43 18.02
CA VAL A 373 13.38 7.87 18.67
C VAL A 373 13.37 8.18 20.17
N VAL A 374 13.13 9.43 20.56
CA VAL A 374 13.07 9.88 21.96
C VAL A 374 11.97 9.14 22.73
N GLN A 375 10.79 8.99 22.13
CA GLN A 375 9.69 8.19 22.71
C GLN A 375 10.08 6.71 22.90
N SER A 376 11.06 6.21 22.14
CA SER A 376 11.50 4.81 22.11
C SER A 376 12.84 4.58 22.81
N TRP A 377 13.34 5.54 23.58
CA TRP A 377 14.71 5.52 24.12
C TRP A 377 15.07 4.24 24.88
N ARG A 378 14.10 3.61 25.57
CA ARG A 378 14.33 2.35 26.31
C ARG A 378 14.74 1.21 25.39
N TYR A 379 14.10 1.10 24.23
CA TYR A 379 14.44 0.08 23.23
C TYR A 379 15.80 0.37 22.58
N VAL A 380 16.09 1.65 22.31
CA VAL A 380 17.39 2.09 21.78
C VAL A 380 18.51 1.82 22.79
N GLY A 381 18.28 2.10 24.08
CA GLY A 381 19.20 1.80 25.17
C GLY A 381 19.46 0.30 25.33
N ALA A 382 18.41 -0.54 25.21
CA ALA A 382 18.58 -2.00 25.21
C ALA A 382 19.43 -2.47 24.02
N ALA A 383 19.22 -1.91 22.82
CA ALA A 383 20.04 -2.20 21.66
C ALA A 383 21.50 -1.77 21.83
N PHE A 384 21.73 -0.60 22.43
CA PHE A 384 23.07 -0.12 22.79
C PHE A 384 23.77 -1.08 23.75
N VAL A 385 23.12 -1.50 24.83
CA VAL A 385 23.72 -2.42 25.82
C VAL A 385 24.04 -3.78 25.19
N LEU A 386 23.11 -4.34 24.40
CA LEU A 386 23.29 -5.61 23.70
C LEU A 386 24.44 -5.58 22.67
N PHE A 387 24.80 -4.40 22.17
CA PHE A 387 25.94 -4.22 21.29
C PHE A 387 27.23 -3.94 22.09
N ALA A 388 27.18 -3.03 23.05
CA ALA A 388 28.33 -2.53 23.78
C ALA A 388 28.96 -3.59 24.69
N VAL A 389 28.15 -4.41 25.37
CA VAL A 389 28.67 -5.46 26.26
C VAL A 389 29.51 -6.48 25.49
N PRO A 390 29.02 -7.10 24.38
CA PRO A 390 29.85 -7.96 23.54
C PRO A 390 31.07 -7.26 22.95
N ALA A 391 30.98 -5.97 22.60
CA ALA A 391 32.13 -5.21 22.12
C ALA A 391 33.23 -5.08 23.18
N ILE A 392 32.86 -4.74 24.42
CA ILE A 392 33.81 -4.67 25.55
C ILE A 392 34.42 -6.04 25.82
N ILE A 393 33.61 -7.11 25.81
CA ILE A 393 34.08 -8.48 25.99
C ILE A 393 35.07 -8.87 24.88
N GLY A 394 34.72 -8.65 23.61
CA GLY A 394 35.58 -8.97 22.47
C GLY A 394 36.91 -8.21 22.53
N TYR A 395 36.85 -6.92 22.85
CA TYR A 395 38.05 -6.11 23.06
C TYR A 395 38.92 -6.70 24.18
N GLY A 396 38.33 -6.97 25.35
CA GLY A 396 39.05 -7.54 26.50
C GLY A 396 39.68 -8.89 26.22
N VAL A 397 38.98 -9.78 25.52
CA VAL A 397 39.47 -11.11 25.13
C VAL A 397 40.73 -11.00 24.27
N ILE A 398 40.71 -10.16 23.23
CA ILE A 398 41.87 -10.02 22.32
C ILE A 398 43.00 -9.27 22.99
N ARG A 399 42.72 -8.27 23.84
CA ARG A 399 43.77 -7.58 24.62
C ARG A 399 44.45 -8.53 25.62
N ALA A 400 43.72 -9.44 26.23
CA ALA A 400 44.26 -10.39 27.21
C ALA A 400 44.93 -11.61 26.57
N ARG A 401 44.48 -12.05 25.40
CA ARG A 401 44.99 -13.23 24.67
C ARG A 401 45.19 -12.93 23.19
N PRO A 402 46.27 -12.22 22.82
CA PRO A 402 46.54 -11.85 21.42
C PRO A 402 46.72 -13.06 20.49
N ASP A 403 47.21 -14.18 21.02
CA ASP A 403 47.38 -15.47 20.35
C ASP A 403 46.07 -16.01 19.75
N ARG A 404 44.92 -15.66 20.34
CA ARG A 404 43.60 -16.08 19.89
C ARG A 404 43.07 -15.29 18.70
N ALA A 405 43.76 -14.24 18.26
CA ALA A 405 43.32 -13.42 17.13
C ALA A 405 43.15 -14.26 15.86
N ALA A 406 44.07 -15.18 15.58
CA ALA A 406 44.02 -16.04 14.39
C ALA A 406 42.84 -17.04 14.41
N GLU A 407 42.33 -17.40 15.59
CA GLU A 407 41.19 -18.31 15.74
C GLU A 407 39.85 -17.57 15.67
N LEU A 408 39.79 -16.36 16.22
CA LEU A 408 38.54 -15.62 16.46
C LEU A 408 38.21 -14.57 15.38
N LEU A 409 39.21 -14.14 14.61
CA LEU A 409 39.05 -13.10 13.60
C LEU A 409 39.30 -13.65 12.19
N PRO A 410 38.63 -13.09 11.17
CA PRO A 410 38.97 -13.37 9.78
C PRO A 410 40.44 -13.02 9.52
N PRO A 411 41.21 -13.85 8.79
CA PRO A 411 42.64 -13.60 8.51
C PRO A 411 42.91 -12.23 7.87
N VAL A 412 41.97 -11.76 7.04
CA VAL A 412 42.02 -10.44 6.38
C VAL A 412 42.03 -9.29 7.39
N LEU A 413 41.39 -9.42 8.55
CA LEU A 413 41.35 -8.34 9.54
C LEU A 413 42.69 -8.23 10.29
N VAL A 414 43.33 -9.36 10.57
CA VAL A 414 44.66 -9.41 11.22
C VAL A 414 45.71 -8.82 10.29
N SER A 415 45.73 -9.24 9.02
CA SER A 415 46.67 -8.69 8.04
C SER A 415 46.47 -7.19 7.79
N ARG A 416 45.22 -6.70 7.85
CA ARG A 416 44.93 -5.26 7.81
C ARG A 416 45.46 -4.51 9.02
N ALA A 417 45.41 -5.09 10.21
CA ALA A 417 45.96 -4.48 11.43
C ALA A 417 47.49 -4.35 11.35
N GLU A 418 48.17 -5.38 10.84
CA GLU A 418 49.62 -5.37 10.59
C GLU A 418 50.01 -4.31 9.55
N GLN A 419 49.33 -4.28 8.41
CA GLN A 419 49.56 -3.26 7.37
C GLN A 419 49.30 -1.85 7.90
N ALA A 420 48.27 -1.66 8.72
CA ALA A 420 47.97 -0.39 9.35
C ALA A 420 49.08 0.06 10.31
N ALA A 421 49.66 -0.88 11.08
CA ALA A 421 50.78 -0.61 11.97
C ALA A 421 52.02 -0.15 11.20
N GLU A 422 52.35 -0.84 10.11
CA GLU A 422 53.47 -0.45 9.24
C GLU A 422 53.27 0.93 8.62
N ARG A 423 52.05 1.23 8.14
CA ARG A 423 51.73 2.54 7.56
C ARG A 423 51.81 3.65 8.60
N GLN A 424 51.25 3.42 9.78
CA GLN A 424 51.31 4.37 10.88
C GLN A 424 52.76 4.63 11.31
N ALA A 425 53.62 3.61 11.34
CA ALA A 425 55.04 3.75 11.63
C ALA A 425 55.79 4.59 10.56
N ARG A 426 55.33 4.56 9.30
CA ARG A 426 55.85 5.40 8.21
C ARG A 426 55.21 6.80 8.16
N GLY A 427 54.32 7.13 9.09
CA GLY A 427 53.56 8.39 9.08
C GLY A 427 52.49 8.48 7.99
N VAL A 428 52.20 7.37 7.31
CA VAL A 428 51.25 7.30 6.19
C VAL A 428 49.83 7.13 6.73
N GLY A 429 48.96 8.10 6.42
CA GLY A 429 47.55 8.10 6.82
C GLY A 429 46.72 7.05 6.08
N TYR A 430 45.48 6.81 6.53
CA TYR A 430 44.56 5.87 5.88
C TYR A 430 44.31 6.20 4.40
N ALA A 431 44.24 7.50 4.07
CA ALA A 431 43.89 8.01 2.76
C ALA A 431 45.03 8.00 1.73
N GLU A 432 46.28 7.84 2.16
CA GLU A 432 47.46 7.73 1.29
C GLU A 432 47.67 6.30 0.74
N SER A 433 46.74 5.38 1.00
CA SER A 433 46.72 4.04 0.35
C SER A 433 46.42 4.16 -1.15
N PRO A 434 46.78 3.17 -1.99
CA PRO A 434 46.53 3.22 -3.43
C PRO A 434 45.07 3.59 -3.73
N LYS A 435 44.87 4.64 -4.53
CA LYS A 435 43.57 5.26 -4.82
C LYS A 435 42.54 4.28 -5.43
N GLU A 436 42.99 3.11 -5.89
CA GLU A 436 42.16 2.08 -6.51
C GLU A 436 41.28 1.30 -5.50
N ASP A 437 41.68 1.17 -4.23
CA ASP A 437 40.92 0.38 -3.23
C ASP A 437 39.98 1.23 -2.33
N LEU A 438 40.29 2.51 -2.15
CA LEU A 438 39.59 3.45 -1.23
C LEU A 438 38.06 3.57 -1.51
N PRO A 439 37.60 3.78 -2.76
CA PRO A 439 36.18 3.94 -3.06
C PRO A 439 35.38 2.63 -2.93
N VAL A 440 35.99 1.49 -3.29
CA VAL A 440 35.37 0.17 -3.20
C VAL A 440 35.19 -0.25 -1.74
N ILE A 441 36.19 0.02 -0.90
CA ILE A 441 36.13 -0.26 0.55
C ILE A 441 35.05 0.60 1.24
N ALA A 442 34.97 1.89 0.95
CA ALA A 442 33.94 2.78 1.52
C ALA A 442 32.52 2.34 1.11
N SER A 443 32.31 1.99 -0.16
CA SER A 443 31.03 1.46 -0.64
C SER A 443 30.60 0.17 0.06
N ALA A 444 31.57 -0.72 0.31
CA ALA A 444 31.33 -1.98 1.03
C ALA A 444 30.97 -1.74 2.51
N ILE A 445 31.59 -0.75 3.17
CA ILE A 445 31.31 -0.41 4.58
C ILE A 445 29.91 0.20 4.72
N ILE A 446 29.55 1.19 3.91
CA ILE A 446 28.21 1.79 3.90
C ILE A 446 27.14 0.72 3.66
N SER A 447 27.34 -0.11 2.63
CA SER A 447 26.39 -1.18 2.29
C SER A 447 26.23 -2.18 3.43
N ASN A 448 27.33 -2.53 4.10
CA ASN A 448 27.32 -3.41 5.26
C ASN A 448 26.57 -2.78 6.45
N ASN A 449 26.81 -1.51 6.78
CA ASN A 449 26.14 -0.83 7.89
C ASN A 449 24.64 -0.64 7.65
N VAL A 450 24.25 -0.33 6.41
CA VAL A 450 22.84 -0.33 6.01
C VAL A 450 22.21 -1.72 6.17
N MET A 451 22.92 -2.78 5.78
CA MET A 451 22.45 -4.15 5.91
C MET A 451 22.32 -4.59 7.38
N ILE A 452 23.27 -4.19 8.24
CA ILE A 452 23.19 -4.42 9.69
C ILE A 452 21.98 -3.72 10.29
N ALA A 453 21.77 -2.44 9.98
CA ALA A 453 20.60 -1.69 10.43
C ALA A 453 19.30 -2.35 9.94
N PHE A 454 19.26 -2.79 8.68
CA PHE A 454 18.13 -3.50 8.12
C PHE A 454 17.81 -4.78 8.89
N TRP A 455 18.79 -5.68 9.07
CA TRP A 455 18.55 -6.94 9.78
C TRP A 455 18.27 -6.74 11.27
N ALA A 456 18.87 -5.74 11.90
CA ALA A 456 18.55 -5.36 13.28
C ALA A 456 17.07 -4.94 13.40
N PHE A 457 16.53 -4.21 12.43
CA PHE A 457 15.12 -3.87 12.41
C PHE A 457 14.21 -5.05 12.04
N ALA A 458 14.49 -5.70 10.91
CA ALA A 458 13.66 -6.78 10.36
C ALA A 458 13.57 -7.98 11.32
N GLY A 459 14.64 -8.26 12.07
CA GLY A 459 14.65 -9.28 13.12
C GLY A 459 13.59 -9.08 14.21
N GLY A 460 13.10 -7.85 14.38
CA GLY A 460 12.01 -7.52 15.31
C GLY A 460 10.71 -8.26 15.00
N ILE A 461 10.45 -8.52 13.73
CA ILE A 461 9.24 -9.26 13.30
C ILE A 461 9.32 -10.73 13.74
N LEU A 462 10.53 -11.30 13.76
CA LEU A 462 10.82 -12.66 14.25
C LEU A 462 11.07 -12.65 15.77
N LEU A 463 10.20 -11.98 16.52
CA LEU A 463 10.23 -11.86 17.99
C LEU A 463 11.50 -11.19 18.54
N GLY A 464 12.31 -10.54 17.70
CA GLY A 464 13.53 -9.85 18.10
C GLY A 464 14.76 -10.75 18.29
N LEU A 465 14.65 -12.08 18.13
CA LEU A 465 15.80 -12.99 18.28
C LEU A 465 16.90 -12.70 17.24
N PRO A 466 16.60 -12.52 15.94
CA PRO A 466 17.62 -12.12 14.97
C PRO A 466 18.18 -10.72 15.25
N THR A 467 17.37 -9.81 15.81
CA THR A 467 17.86 -8.48 16.22
C THR A 467 18.94 -8.61 17.30
N VAL A 468 18.70 -9.44 18.32
CA VAL A 468 19.71 -9.72 19.35
C VAL A 468 20.97 -10.31 18.71
N TRP A 469 20.83 -11.32 17.85
CA TRP A 469 21.97 -11.96 17.20
C TRP A 469 22.81 -10.98 16.37
N VAL A 470 22.16 -10.13 15.56
CA VAL A 470 22.84 -9.09 14.76
C VAL A 470 23.61 -8.12 15.66
N LEU A 471 22.98 -7.60 16.72
CA LEU A 471 23.64 -6.64 17.61
C LEU A 471 24.81 -7.26 18.36
N VAL A 472 24.65 -8.48 18.88
CA VAL A 472 25.70 -9.19 19.62
C VAL A 472 26.87 -9.53 18.71
N LYS A 473 26.60 -10.10 17.53
CA LYS A 473 27.65 -10.48 16.58
C LYS A 473 28.45 -9.26 16.11
N ASN A 474 27.77 -8.15 15.78
CA ASN A 474 28.45 -6.95 15.31
C ASN A 474 29.18 -6.22 16.45
N GLY A 475 28.61 -6.19 17.66
CA GLY A 475 29.28 -5.67 18.84
C GLY A 475 30.59 -6.44 19.09
N LEU A 476 30.51 -7.77 19.15
CA LEU A 476 31.68 -8.63 19.33
C LEU A 476 32.72 -8.41 18.23
N ALA A 477 32.32 -8.39 16.95
CA ALA A 477 33.22 -8.17 15.83
C ALA A 477 33.96 -6.82 15.92
N LEU A 478 33.24 -5.74 16.29
CA LEU A 478 33.83 -4.42 16.49
C LEU A 478 34.83 -4.44 17.65
N GLY A 479 34.48 -5.08 18.76
CA GLY A 479 35.36 -5.25 19.93
C GLY A 479 36.66 -5.98 19.61
N LEU A 480 36.54 -7.18 19.01
CA LEU A 480 37.68 -7.99 18.59
C LEU A 480 38.58 -7.22 17.59
N GLY A 481 37.96 -6.52 16.63
CA GLY A 481 38.66 -5.69 15.64
C GLY A 481 39.44 -4.54 16.26
N PHE A 482 38.83 -3.78 17.18
CA PHE A 482 39.57 -2.75 17.92
C PHE A 482 40.69 -3.35 18.77
N GLY A 483 40.45 -4.50 19.40
CA GLY A 483 41.46 -5.20 20.20
C GLY A 483 42.71 -5.53 19.39
N VAL A 484 42.54 -6.11 18.20
CA VAL A 484 43.68 -6.51 17.36
C VAL A 484 44.44 -5.30 16.83
N PHE A 485 43.75 -4.25 16.37
CA PHE A 485 44.42 -3.02 15.91
C PHE A 485 45.23 -2.36 17.03
N VAL A 486 44.72 -2.35 18.26
CA VAL A 486 45.46 -1.79 19.39
C VAL A 486 46.67 -2.66 19.76
N ASN A 487 46.56 -4.00 19.71
CA ASN A 487 47.68 -4.91 19.95
C ASN A 487 48.83 -4.73 18.94
N HIS A 488 48.50 -4.38 17.69
CA HIS A 488 49.49 -4.04 16.66
C HIS A 488 49.91 -2.55 16.67
N HIS A 489 49.59 -1.77 17.72
CA HIS A 489 49.89 -0.32 17.80
C HIS A 489 49.24 0.55 16.70
N ALA A 490 48.25 0.01 15.98
CA ALA A 490 47.48 0.67 14.93
C ALA A 490 46.13 1.25 15.41
N GLY A 491 45.94 1.39 16.73
CA GLY A 491 44.67 1.84 17.32
C GLY A 491 44.28 3.27 16.90
N GLY A 492 45.26 4.18 16.80
CA GLY A 492 45.04 5.55 16.35
C GLY A 492 44.62 5.63 14.88
N TYR A 493 45.20 4.78 14.03
CA TYR A 493 44.82 4.64 12.63
C TYR A 493 43.36 4.20 12.47
N LEU A 494 42.94 3.17 13.22
CA LEU A 494 41.54 2.72 13.20
C LEU A 494 40.58 3.78 13.78
N ALA A 495 40.96 4.43 14.88
CA ALA A 495 40.12 5.45 15.52
C ALA A 495 39.89 6.66 14.61
N THR A 496 40.92 7.14 13.92
CA THR A 496 40.80 8.27 12.97
C THR A 496 40.00 7.92 11.72
N PHE A 497 40.03 6.66 11.28
CA PHE A 497 39.19 6.17 10.19
C PHE A 497 37.70 6.20 10.57
N ILE A 498 37.36 5.67 11.74
CA ILE A 498 35.97 5.55 12.23
C ILE A 498 35.40 6.89 12.71
N ALA A 499 36.23 7.77 13.29
CA ALA A 499 35.77 8.99 13.96
C ALA A 499 34.86 9.87 13.09
N GLY A 500 35.12 9.96 11.78
CA GLY A 500 34.37 10.84 10.87
C GLY A 500 32.89 10.50 10.76
N HIS A 501 32.51 9.22 10.76
CA HIS A 501 31.15 8.78 10.45
C HIS A 501 30.56 7.82 11.51
N GLY A 502 31.40 7.13 12.28
CA GLY A 502 30.99 6.04 13.18
C GLY A 502 29.98 6.45 14.25
N VAL A 503 29.98 7.70 14.69
CA VAL A 503 28.98 8.22 15.65
C VAL A 503 27.56 8.14 15.07
N LEU A 504 27.38 8.57 13.82
CA LEU A 504 26.06 8.56 13.16
C LEU A 504 25.62 7.14 12.82
N GLU A 505 26.55 6.30 12.36
CA GLU A 505 26.26 4.91 11.99
C GLU A 505 25.92 4.02 13.19
N LEU A 506 26.72 4.07 14.26
CA LEU A 506 26.42 3.31 15.47
C LEU A 506 25.08 3.75 16.07
N THR A 507 24.83 5.06 16.10
CA THR A 507 23.52 5.59 16.51
C THR A 507 22.39 5.05 15.63
N ALA A 508 22.58 5.01 14.31
CA ALA A 508 21.60 4.45 13.39
C ALA A 508 21.34 2.94 13.63
N ILE A 509 22.38 2.15 13.90
CA ILE A 509 22.26 0.73 14.26
C ILE A 509 21.45 0.56 15.55
N PHE A 510 21.72 1.36 16.59
CA PHE A 510 20.99 1.27 17.85
C PHE A 510 19.52 1.67 17.69
N ILE A 511 19.24 2.70 16.89
CA ILE A 511 17.86 3.10 16.57
C ILE A 511 17.15 1.98 15.79
N ALA A 512 17.82 1.36 14.82
CA ALA A 512 17.26 0.26 14.04
C ALA A 512 16.96 -0.97 14.91
N GLY A 513 17.89 -1.36 15.79
CA GLY A 513 17.68 -2.42 16.79
C GLY A 513 16.55 -2.09 17.76
N GLY A 514 16.48 -0.84 18.24
CA GLY A 514 15.38 -0.37 19.08
C GLY A 514 14.02 -0.40 18.37
N ALA A 515 13.97 -0.04 17.09
CA ALA A 515 12.77 -0.17 16.27
C ALA A 515 12.36 -1.65 16.10
N GLY A 516 13.34 -2.55 15.93
CA GLY A 516 13.13 -3.99 15.91
C GLY A 516 12.51 -4.50 17.21
N PHE A 517 13.08 -4.15 18.37
CA PHE A 517 12.52 -4.54 19.67
C PHE A 517 11.13 -3.96 19.93
N ARG A 518 10.86 -2.76 19.43
CA ARG A 518 9.53 -2.15 19.52
C ARG A 518 8.47 -2.95 18.74
N VAL A 519 8.82 -3.45 17.54
CA VAL A 519 7.98 -4.36 16.76
C VAL A 519 7.84 -5.72 17.45
N ALA A 520 8.93 -6.29 17.99
CA ALA A 520 8.89 -7.54 18.73
C ALA A 520 7.97 -7.45 19.97
N GLY A 521 8.09 -6.35 20.72
CA GLY A 521 7.25 -6.06 21.88
C GLY A 521 5.77 -5.99 21.53
N ALA A 522 5.41 -5.45 20.35
CA ALA A 522 4.02 -5.40 19.88
C ALA A 522 3.41 -6.79 19.66
N VAL A 523 4.24 -7.80 19.33
CA VAL A 523 3.82 -9.18 19.13
C VAL A 523 3.83 -9.96 20.45
N LEU A 524 4.87 -9.78 21.26
CA LEU A 524 5.11 -10.53 22.50
C LEU A 524 4.24 -10.06 23.67
N VAL A 525 4.11 -8.74 23.85
CA VAL A 525 3.45 -8.13 25.02
C VAL A 525 2.48 -7.03 24.55
N PRO A 526 1.32 -7.40 23.96
CA PRO A 526 0.38 -6.43 23.39
C PRO A 526 -0.44 -5.66 24.45
N GLY A 527 -0.43 -6.09 25.72
CA GLY A 527 -1.26 -5.52 26.78
C GLY A 527 -2.75 -5.74 26.52
N ASP A 528 -3.56 -4.73 26.79
CA ASP A 528 -5.04 -4.79 26.64
C ASP A 528 -5.52 -4.71 25.19
N ARG A 529 -4.60 -4.48 24.24
CA ARG A 529 -4.92 -4.37 22.81
C ARG A 529 -4.71 -5.70 22.12
N THR A 530 -5.37 -5.88 20.97
CA THR A 530 -5.04 -7.03 20.13
C THR A 530 -3.61 -6.90 19.59
N ARG A 531 -2.96 -8.04 19.29
CA ARG A 531 -1.63 -8.03 18.64
C ARG A 531 -1.64 -7.25 17.33
N ARG A 532 -2.75 -7.33 16.58
CA ARG A 532 -2.99 -6.58 15.34
C ARG A 532 -2.93 -5.08 15.59
N ASP A 533 -3.72 -4.58 16.53
CA ASP A 533 -3.80 -3.15 16.80
C ASP A 533 -2.48 -2.60 17.36
N THR A 534 -1.84 -3.38 18.23
CA THR A 534 -0.54 -3.02 18.80
C THR A 534 0.52 -2.94 17.71
N LEU A 535 0.56 -3.91 16.80
CA LEU A 535 1.48 -3.90 15.66
C LEU A 535 1.26 -2.69 14.74
N VAL A 536 0.02 -2.26 14.52
CA VAL A 536 -0.30 -1.05 13.75
C VAL A 536 0.23 0.21 14.45
N LEU A 537 -0.01 0.32 15.76
CA LEU A 537 0.39 1.49 16.55
C LEU A 537 1.91 1.57 16.70
N GLU A 538 2.53 0.47 17.11
CA GLU A 538 3.98 0.38 17.36
C GLU A 538 4.77 0.38 16.06
N GLY A 539 4.28 -0.29 15.02
CA GLY A 539 4.86 -0.25 13.67
C GLY A 539 4.89 1.16 13.08
N ARG A 540 3.89 2.01 13.40
CA ARG A 540 3.89 3.43 13.00
C ARG A 540 5.04 4.21 13.64
N VAL A 541 5.34 3.96 14.92
CA VAL A 541 6.46 4.62 15.61
C VAL A 541 7.78 4.07 15.08
N ALA A 542 7.89 2.74 14.94
CA ALA A 542 9.06 2.08 14.39
C ALA A 542 9.40 2.56 12.97
N ALA A 543 8.41 2.78 12.10
CA ALA A 543 8.64 3.33 10.76
C ALA A 543 9.24 4.75 10.77
N ARG A 544 8.87 5.59 11.74
CA ARG A 544 9.49 6.92 11.91
C ARG A 544 10.92 6.80 12.43
N MET A 545 11.20 5.82 13.30
CA MET A 545 12.56 5.51 13.71
C MET A 545 13.42 5.09 12.52
N ILE A 546 12.90 4.25 11.62
CA ILE A 546 13.59 3.89 10.36
C ILE A 546 13.78 5.10 9.45
N GLY A 547 12.81 6.01 9.38
CA GLY A 547 13.01 7.31 8.71
C GLY A 547 14.22 8.07 9.28
N ALA A 548 14.38 8.10 10.61
CA ALA A 548 15.56 8.71 11.24
C ALA A 548 16.85 7.97 10.89
N VAL A 549 16.86 6.63 10.92
CA VAL A 549 17.99 5.78 10.51
C VAL A 549 18.44 6.12 9.09
N VAL A 550 17.50 6.23 8.15
CA VAL A 550 17.79 6.58 6.75
C VAL A 550 18.44 7.96 6.64
N CYS A 551 17.91 8.96 7.36
CA CYS A 551 18.52 10.29 7.40
C CYS A 551 19.95 10.25 7.96
N LEU A 552 20.17 9.55 9.08
CA LEU A 552 21.47 9.45 9.72
C LEU A 552 22.49 8.72 8.84
N LEU A 553 22.13 7.58 8.24
CA LEU A 553 23.02 6.85 7.33
C LEU A 553 23.32 7.62 6.05
N THR A 554 22.38 8.44 5.56
CA THR A 554 22.63 9.33 4.42
C THR A 554 23.69 10.37 4.76
N VAL A 555 23.59 11.00 5.94
CA VAL A 555 24.60 11.97 6.41
C VAL A 555 25.93 11.27 6.76
N ALA A 556 25.88 10.05 7.29
CA ALA A 556 27.09 9.27 7.59
C ALA A 556 27.84 8.89 6.31
N GLY A 557 27.16 8.32 5.31
CA GLY A 557 27.77 7.95 4.02
C GLY A 557 28.29 9.17 3.24
N ALA A 558 27.62 10.31 3.37
CA ALA A 558 28.10 11.59 2.89
C ALA A 558 29.46 11.98 3.50
N ILE A 559 29.56 11.91 4.83
CA ILE A 559 30.80 12.21 5.55
C ILE A 559 31.88 11.17 5.24
N GLU A 560 31.53 9.89 5.14
CA GLU A 560 32.48 8.83 4.83
C GLU A 560 33.13 9.04 3.44
N GLY A 561 32.30 9.27 2.41
CA GLY A 561 32.78 9.49 1.05
C GLY A 561 33.64 10.75 0.90
N LEU A 562 33.29 11.83 1.62
CA LEU A 562 34.03 13.09 1.56
C LEU A 562 35.28 13.14 2.43
N LEU A 563 35.14 12.75 3.69
CA LEU A 563 36.08 13.09 4.75
C LEU A 563 36.92 11.88 5.16
N SER A 564 36.30 10.73 5.39
CA SER A 564 37.06 9.53 5.80
C SER A 564 38.01 9.07 4.71
N ALA A 565 37.58 9.13 3.44
CA ALA A 565 38.39 8.85 2.25
C ALA A 565 39.26 10.05 1.77
N SER A 566 39.55 11.03 2.64
CA SER A 566 40.41 12.17 2.32
C SER A 566 41.66 12.24 3.20
N ASP A 567 42.68 12.93 2.68
CA ASP A 567 43.94 13.25 3.35
C ASP A 567 43.79 14.34 4.43
N ALA A 568 42.56 14.65 4.84
CA ALA A 568 42.29 15.66 5.85
C ALA A 568 42.98 15.29 7.19
N PRO A 569 43.56 16.29 7.90
CA PRO A 569 44.22 16.07 9.18
C PRO A 569 43.31 15.38 10.21
N PRO A 570 43.85 14.52 11.10
CA PRO A 570 43.07 13.86 12.15
C PRO A 570 42.20 14.81 12.97
N ALA A 571 42.70 16.02 13.27
CA ALA A 571 41.96 17.05 13.99
C ALA A 571 40.63 17.42 13.31
N TYR A 572 40.60 17.50 11.97
CA TYR A 572 39.37 17.79 11.22
C TYR A 572 38.39 16.62 11.28
N LYS A 573 38.88 15.37 11.22
CA LYS A 573 38.06 14.16 11.39
C LYS A 573 37.40 14.10 12.78
N PHE A 574 38.16 14.41 13.83
CA PHE A 574 37.61 14.52 15.18
C PHE A 574 36.66 15.71 15.36
N ALA A 575 36.93 16.86 14.72
CA ALA A 575 36.02 18.01 14.75
C ALA A 575 34.66 17.69 14.11
N VAL A 576 34.65 16.99 12.97
CA VAL A 576 33.40 16.54 12.33
C VAL A 576 32.68 15.48 13.17
N SER A 577 33.43 14.61 13.86
CA SER A 577 32.87 13.69 14.86
C SER A 577 32.13 14.45 15.98
N ALA A 578 32.78 15.46 16.56
CA ALA A 578 32.20 16.30 17.60
C ALA A 578 30.98 17.09 17.08
N ALA A 579 31.05 17.63 15.87
CA ALA A 579 29.91 18.29 15.22
C ALA A 579 28.73 17.33 14.99
N SER A 580 29.01 16.06 14.65
CA SER A 580 27.99 15.02 14.49
C SER A 580 27.30 14.69 15.81
N VAL A 581 28.06 14.66 16.93
CA VAL A 581 27.48 14.52 18.28
C VAL A 581 26.57 15.71 18.60
N LEU A 582 27.02 16.95 18.35
CA LEU A 582 26.20 18.15 18.58
C LEU A 582 24.93 18.13 17.73
N LEU A 583 25.04 17.73 16.46
CA LEU A 583 23.91 17.57 15.55
C LEU A 583 22.90 16.56 16.10
N LEU A 584 23.35 15.40 16.59
CA LEU A 584 22.48 14.39 17.20
C LEU A 584 21.78 14.93 18.46
N VAL A 585 22.51 15.65 19.33
CA VAL A 585 21.94 16.27 20.54
C VAL A 585 20.83 17.25 20.15
N CYS A 586 21.10 18.17 19.22
CA CYS A 586 20.10 19.12 18.72
C CYS A 586 18.90 18.41 18.06
N TYR A 587 19.16 17.35 17.29
CA TYR A 587 18.16 16.57 16.60
C TYR A 587 17.19 15.89 17.59
N PHE A 588 17.71 15.21 18.61
CA PHE A 588 16.88 14.59 19.65
C PHE A 588 16.23 15.61 20.59
N ALA A 589 16.89 16.73 20.90
CA ALA A 589 16.30 17.82 21.67
C ALA A 589 15.07 18.42 20.97
N SER A 590 15.12 18.59 19.64
CA SER A 590 13.97 18.99 18.83
C SER A 590 12.80 18.00 18.94
N GLY A 591 13.11 16.70 18.86
CA GLY A 591 12.11 15.64 19.05
C GLY A 591 11.47 15.67 20.45
N TRP A 592 12.28 15.86 21.49
CA TRP A 592 11.81 15.97 22.87
C TRP A 592 10.93 17.20 23.10
N ALA A 593 11.35 18.36 22.60
CA ALA A 593 10.58 19.61 22.68
C ALA A 593 9.22 19.47 21.97
N TYR A 594 9.20 18.82 20.80
CA TYR A 594 7.97 18.54 20.07
C TYR A 594 7.02 17.63 20.86
N LEU A 595 7.51 16.54 21.45
CA LEU A 595 6.68 15.67 22.31
C LEU A 595 6.08 16.44 23.50
N ARG A 596 6.89 17.28 24.16
CA ARG A 596 6.44 18.11 25.29
C ARG A 596 5.37 19.12 24.86
N SER A 597 5.56 19.76 23.71
CA SER A 597 4.57 20.71 23.16
C SER A 597 3.21 20.04 22.89
N ARG A 598 3.22 18.79 22.40
CA ARG A 598 2.00 18.02 22.14
C ARG A 598 1.31 17.53 23.41
N ALA A 599 2.08 17.17 24.44
CA ALA A 599 1.53 16.83 25.75
C ALA A 599 0.83 18.05 26.37
N ASN A 600 1.44 19.23 26.27
CA ASN A 600 0.88 20.47 26.80
C ASN A 600 -0.32 21.00 25.98
N ALA A 601 -0.38 20.70 24.68
CA ALA A 601 -1.46 21.12 23.79
C ALA A 601 -2.66 20.15 23.76
N ALA A 602 -2.57 18.99 24.42
CA ALA A 602 -3.74 18.14 24.63
C ALA A 602 -4.66 18.85 25.63
N PRO A 603 -5.85 19.34 25.23
CA PRO A 603 -6.72 20.01 26.17
C PRO A 603 -7.16 19.01 27.25
N ALA A 604 -7.40 19.53 28.46
CA ALA A 604 -8.10 18.88 29.56
C ALA A 604 -9.56 18.52 29.18
N ALA A 605 -9.77 17.82 28.07
CA ALA A 605 -11.06 17.38 27.53
C ALA A 605 -11.60 16.15 28.28
N GLY A 606 -11.34 16.07 29.58
CA GLY A 606 -11.84 15.04 30.50
C GLY A 606 -12.34 15.59 31.83
N ALA A 607 -12.35 16.92 32.05
CA ALA A 607 -12.65 17.52 33.35
C ALA A 607 -13.92 18.41 33.39
N THR A 608 -14.75 18.45 32.35
CA THR A 608 -15.98 19.27 32.33
C THR A 608 -17.24 18.47 31.98
N GLY A 609 -17.38 17.26 32.52
CA GLY A 609 -18.54 16.39 32.28
C GLY A 609 -19.11 15.69 33.52
N ALA A 610 -18.78 16.16 34.73
CA ALA A 610 -19.27 15.57 35.98
C ALA A 610 -19.60 16.63 37.03
N THR A 611 -20.57 17.50 36.76
CA THR A 611 -21.27 18.26 37.80
C THR A 611 -22.72 18.44 37.38
N GLY A 612 -23.64 17.80 38.10
CA GLY A 612 -25.05 18.25 38.12
C GLY A 612 -26.14 17.20 37.93
N THR A 613 -26.12 16.07 38.65
CA THR A 613 -27.37 15.39 39.03
C THR A 613 -27.39 15.22 40.54
N THR A 614 -28.09 16.11 41.23
CA THR A 614 -28.85 15.87 42.48
C THR A 614 -29.61 17.14 42.87
N SER A 615 -30.93 17.19 42.66
CA SER A 615 -31.94 17.51 43.68
C SER A 615 -33.30 17.86 43.04
N HIS A 616 -34.32 17.14 43.49
CA HIS A 616 -35.78 17.28 43.29
C HIS A 616 -36.40 16.74 42.01
#